data_AF-A0A349SCJ5-F1
#
_entry.id   AF-A0A349SCJ5-F1
#
_cell.length_a   1.000
_cell.length_b   1.000
_cell.length_c   1.000
_cell.angle_alpha   90.00
_cell.angle_beta   90.00
_cell.angle_gamma   90.00
#
_symmetry.space_group_name_H-M   'P 1'
#
loop_
_entity.id
_entity.type
_entity.pdbx_description
1 polymer ?
#
loop_
_entity_poly.entity_id
_entity_poly.type
_entity_poly.pdbx_seq_one_letter_code
_entity_poly.pdbx_strand_id
1 'polypeptide(L)'
;ELSAPQESRAAPACDKALELDEAAQNTREELSTVTLTNAAEVALSRLRIDQAERLIDRATRYPNPSSVSNPWIQKLYLTLAQGRFDNAQSALEQMLVWRNRQDPLIGVSNRAEHFLASATFLLLAGYTEEAARLAESALNQPDRNGNFSADDAQKDAIAALLTALAFRADYERQLEFAAAQEWGVRLSATASAQLTRLAAWRAGRRAASLFANAETMRNRLRPYGPLDVHIPEWIEPEIARLLGAGVFTSLIEDAETRGSFSGAQGYKHSFATESAALRHDSDGVIDAGTLALSLLPDAEAMLRARVQWHMARAHWQKGDSGSARDFFSASLRQDPSLARRLGAGIPVAISHDGSPSALALADRLSISPRFEASPEGLALEISANILCLRGSEEAVISCYTPARKSESITGDSPAILSLPLANDSALVAVEFQRQLFGIGVELSKAQRSAIMGASVVLRSQSYGNDTSLPDF
;
A
#
# COMPACT_ATOMS: atom_id res chain seq x y z
N GLU A 1 27.71 -10.98 -10.37
CA GLU A 1 27.04 -12.29 -10.22
C GLU A 1 25.80 -12.22 -9.32
N LEU A 2 25.89 -11.68 -8.10
CA LEU A 2 24.70 -11.43 -7.25
C LEU A 2 23.78 -10.31 -7.78
N SER A 3 24.31 -9.37 -8.57
CA SER A 3 23.55 -8.26 -9.16
C SER A 3 22.78 -8.62 -10.44
N ALA A 4 22.97 -9.82 -11.00
CA ALA A 4 22.35 -10.23 -12.26
C ALA A 4 21.93 -11.72 -12.29
N PRO A 5 21.12 -12.22 -11.33
CA PRO A 5 20.90 -13.65 -11.12
C PRO A 5 20.04 -14.37 -12.19
N GLN A 6 19.69 -13.70 -13.29
CA GLN A 6 19.03 -14.30 -14.47
C GLN A 6 19.80 -14.05 -15.77
N GLU A 7 20.82 -13.16 -15.80
CA GLU A 7 21.65 -13.00 -17.00
C GLU A 7 22.50 -14.26 -17.27
N SER A 8 22.71 -15.08 -16.24
CA SER A 8 23.20 -16.45 -16.36
C SER A 8 22.13 -17.43 -15.87
N ARG A 9 21.72 -18.37 -16.72
CA ARG A 9 20.91 -19.55 -16.32
C ARG A 9 21.60 -20.42 -15.25
N ALA A 10 22.89 -20.23 -15.04
CA ALA A 10 23.66 -20.80 -13.94
C ALA A 10 24.09 -19.63 -13.04
N ALA A 11 23.28 -19.26 -12.06
CA ALA A 11 23.65 -18.28 -11.05
C ALA A 11 24.07 -19.06 -9.79
N PRO A 12 25.30 -19.63 -9.75
CA PRO A 12 25.69 -20.64 -8.77
C PRO A 12 25.57 -20.16 -7.33
N ALA A 13 25.69 -18.87 -7.05
CA ALA A 13 25.47 -18.31 -5.72
C ALA A 13 23.99 -18.34 -5.28
N CYS A 14 23.06 -18.07 -6.21
CA CYS A 14 21.62 -18.14 -5.97
C CYS A 14 21.14 -19.60 -5.89
N ASP A 15 21.67 -20.45 -6.76
CA ASP A 15 21.42 -21.91 -6.68
C ASP A 15 21.92 -22.44 -5.34
N LYS A 16 23.12 -22.05 -4.91
CA LYS A 16 23.67 -22.43 -3.62
C LYS A 16 22.81 -21.98 -2.42
N ALA A 17 22.17 -20.80 -2.48
CA ALA A 17 21.30 -20.35 -1.39
C ALA A 17 20.06 -21.26 -1.23
N LEU A 18 19.48 -21.73 -2.33
CA LEU A 18 18.36 -22.68 -2.31
C LEU A 18 18.82 -24.11 -2.00
N GLU A 19 19.97 -24.54 -2.54
CA GLU A 19 20.58 -25.84 -2.23
C GLU A 19 20.95 -25.98 -0.75
N LEU A 20 21.41 -24.90 -0.11
CA LEU A 20 21.66 -24.87 1.34
C LEU A 20 20.38 -25.13 2.13
N ASP A 21 19.24 -24.60 1.67
CA ASP A 21 17.95 -24.90 2.29
C ASP A 21 17.53 -26.35 2.09
N GLU A 22 17.67 -26.88 0.87
CA GLU A 22 17.36 -28.27 0.56
C GLU A 22 18.24 -29.23 1.38
N ALA A 23 19.53 -28.94 1.51
CA ALA A 23 20.47 -29.70 2.32
C ALA A 23 20.09 -29.65 3.82
N ALA A 24 19.75 -28.46 4.35
CA ALA A 24 19.35 -28.28 5.74
C ALA A 24 18.04 -29.01 6.08
N GLN A 25 17.07 -29.03 5.15
CA GLN A 25 15.84 -29.82 5.33
C GLN A 25 16.15 -31.32 5.43
N ASN A 26 17.09 -31.82 4.64
CA ASN A 26 17.52 -33.23 4.66
C ASN A 26 18.26 -33.60 5.95
N THR A 27 19.05 -32.69 6.51
CA THR A 27 19.79 -32.89 7.77
C THR A 27 19.03 -32.48 9.01
N ARG A 28 17.83 -31.89 8.87
CA ARG A 28 17.04 -31.23 9.94
C ARG A 28 17.82 -30.13 10.69
N GLU A 29 18.74 -29.47 9.99
CA GLU A 29 19.49 -28.34 10.51
C GLU A 29 18.64 -27.06 10.40
N GLU A 30 18.65 -26.24 11.45
CA GLU A 30 17.94 -24.96 11.44
C GLU A 30 18.83 -23.86 10.89
N LEU A 31 18.45 -23.32 9.72
CA LEU A 31 19.16 -22.22 9.09
C LEU A 31 18.94 -20.91 9.85
N SER A 32 19.95 -20.05 9.84
CA SER A 32 19.85 -18.70 10.42
C SER A 32 18.82 -17.84 9.69
N THR A 33 18.25 -16.85 10.40
CA THR A 33 17.30 -15.88 9.84
C THR A 33 17.81 -15.26 8.53
N VAL A 34 19.08 -14.85 8.50
CA VAL A 34 19.71 -14.21 7.33
C VAL A 34 19.76 -15.17 6.14
N THR A 35 20.10 -16.44 6.38
CA THR A 35 20.17 -17.45 5.30
C THR A 35 18.79 -17.69 4.70
N LEU A 36 17.77 -17.79 5.56
CA LEU A 36 16.38 -17.98 5.12
C LEU A 36 15.83 -16.76 4.36
N THR A 37 16.11 -15.53 4.83
CA THR A 37 15.66 -14.31 4.13
C THR A 37 16.33 -14.14 2.78
N ASN A 38 17.63 -14.45 2.67
CA ASN A 38 18.34 -14.41 1.38
C ASN A 38 17.80 -15.48 0.43
N ALA A 39 17.54 -16.70 0.93
CA ALA A 39 16.93 -17.76 0.12
C ALA A 39 15.52 -17.38 -0.35
N ALA A 40 14.74 -16.69 0.48
CA ALA A 40 13.42 -16.20 0.13
C ALA A 40 13.48 -15.14 -0.99
N GLU A 41 14.40 -14.17 -0.88
CA GLU A 41 14.64 -13.17 -1.94
C GLU A 41 15.02 -13.83 -3.27
N VAL A 42 15.90 -14.84 -3.23
CA VAL A 42 16.24 -15.62 -4.43
C VAL A 42 15.01 -16.34 -4.99
N ALA A 43 14.18 -16.96 -4.14
CA ALA A 43 12.96 -17.61 -4.57
C ALA A 43 11.98 -16.61 -5.22
N LEU A 44 11.81 -15.41 -4.65
CA LEU A 44 11.00 -14.33 -5.23
C LEU A 44 11.55 -13.85 -6.57
N SER A 45 12.86 -13.65 -6.71
CA SER A 45 13.51 -13.27 -7.97
C SER A 45 13.33 -14.31 -9.09
N ARG A 46 12.92 -15.54 -8.74
CA ARG A 46 12.58 -16.64 -9.64
C ARG A 46 11.07 -16.88 -9.75
N LEU A 47 10.26 -15.98 -9.21
CA LEU A 47 8.80 -16.04 -9.15
C LEU A 47 8.26 -17.32 -8.48
N ARG A 48 9.05 -17.93 -7.58
CA ARG A 48 8.63 -19.09 -6.77
C ARG A 48 7.99 -18.61 -5.48
N ILE A 49 6.86 -17.91 -5.62
CA ILE A 49 6.21 -17.16 -4.53
C ILE A 49 5.88 -18.06 -3.33
N ASP A 50 5.31 -19.25 -3.58
CA ASP A 50 4.99 -20.20 -2.51
C ASP A 50 6.24 -20.70 -1.75
N GLN A 51 7.36 -20.88 -2.46
CA GLN A 51 8.62 -21.29 -1.84
C GLN A 51 9.18 -20.15 -0.98
N ALA A 52 9.14 -18.92 -1.49
CA ALA A 52 9.55 -17.74 -0.75
C ALA A 52 8.73 -17.56 0.54
N GLU A 53 7.40 -17.73 0.46
CA GLU A 53 6.52 -17.64 1.63
C GLU A 53 6.91 -18.65 2.71
N ARG A 54 7.16 -19.92 2.34
CA ARG A 54 7.60 -20.96 3.30
C ARG A 54 8.95 -20.63 3.95
N LEU A 55 9.87 -20.04 3.20
CA LEU A 55 11.18 -19.62 3.70
C LEU A 55 11.04 -18.44 4.68
N ILE A 56 10.23 -17.45 4.33
CA ILE A 56 9.89 -16.31 5.20
C ILE A 56 9.22 -16.79 6.48
N ASP A 57 8.25 -17.69 6.39
CA ASP A 57 7.57 -18.25 7.56
C ASP A 57 8.56 -18.91 8.52
N ARG A 58 9.52 -19.67 8.01
CA ARG A 58 10.60 -20.25 8.83
C ARG A 58 11.49 -19.17 9.44
N ALA A 59 11.85 -18.14 8.66
CA ALA A 59 12.67 -17.04 9.15
C ALA A 59 12.00 -16.26 10.30
N THR A 60 10.67 -16.21 10.33
CA THR A 60 9.90 -15.54 11.39
C THR A 60 9.71 -16.34 12.68
N ARG A 61 10.07 -17.63 12.73
CA ARG A 61 9.89 -18.47 13.94
C ARG A 61 10.85 -18.09 15.06
N TYR A 62 12.12 -17.90 14.72
CA TYR A 62 13.19 -17.58 15.66
C TYR A 62 14.03 -16.42 15.12
N PRO A 63 13.46 -15.20 15.04
CA PRO A 63 14.15 -14.06 14.47
C PRO A 63 15.29 -13.60 15.40
N ASN A 64 16.52 -13.55 14.89
CA ASN A 64 17.70 -13.15 15.65
C ASN A 64 17.64 -11.65 16.04
N PRO A 65 17.58 -11.28 17.34
CA PRO A 65 17.51 -9.89 17.79
C PRO A 65 18.69 -9.00 17.38
N SER A 66 19.86 -9.61 17.13
CA SER A 66 21.07 -8.93 16.67
C SER A 66 21.16 -8.84 15.14
N SER A 67 20.16 -9.37 14.41
CA SER A 67 20.15 -9.30 12.95
C SER A 67 19.54 -7.98 12.48
N VAL A 68 20.20 -7.39 11.48
CA VAL A 68 19.66 -6.27 10.72
C VAL A 68 18.59 -6.72 9.71
N SER A 69 18.59 -7.99 9.29
CA SER A 69 17.57 -8.55 8.41
C SER A 69 16.26 -8.73 9.16
N ASN A 70 15.18 -8.15 8.65
CA ASN A 70 13.86 -8.23 9.25
C ASN A 70 12.91 -9.10 8.41
N PRO A 71 12.74 -10.39 8.75
CA PRO A 71 11.87 -11.29 8.01
C PRO A 71 10.39 -10.88 8.08
N TRP A 72 9.99 -10.10 9.09
CA TRP A 72 8.61 -9.61 9.22
C TRP A 72 8.26 -8.56 8.16
N ILE A 73 9.23 -7.77 7.68
CA ILE A 73 9.00 -6.82 6.58
C ILE A 73 8.74 -7.58 5.27
N GLN A 74 9.55 -8.60 4.98
CA GLN A 74 9.32 -9.46 3.81
C GLN A 74 7.95 -10.14 3.88
N LYS A 75 7.58 -10.66 5.06
CA LYS A 75 6.25 -11.24 5.30
C LYS A 75 5.12 -10.24 5.09
N LEU A 76 5.27 -9.03 5.64
CA LEU A 76 4.30 -7.94 5.47
C LEU A 76 4.12 -7.60 3.99
N TYR A 77 5.18 -7.33 3.25
CA TYR A 77 5.09 -6.94 1.84
C TYR A 77 4.54 -8.05 0.96
N LEU A 78 4.93 -9.31 1.18
CA LEU A 78 4.41 -10.44 0.43
C LEU A 78 2.91 -10.67 0.69
N THR A 79 2.50 -10.64 1.96
CA THR A 79 1.08 -10.82 2.32
C THR A 79 0.21 -9.66 1.84
N LEU A 80 0.73 -8.42 1.83
CA LEU A 80 0.09 -7.28 1.19
C LEU A 80 -0.09 -7.54 -0.31
N ALA A 81 0.98 -7.89 -1.04
CA ALA A 81 0.90 -8.14 -2.49
C ALA A 81 -0.17 -9.18 -2.85
N GLN A 82 -0.32 -10.21 -2.02
CA GLN A 82 -1.34 -11.27 -2.13
C GLN A 82 -2.76 -10.88 -1.69
N GLY A 83 -2.98 -9.64 -1.24
CA GLY A 83 -4.28 -9.17 -0.74
C GLY A 83 -4.71 -9.82 0.60
N ARG A 84 -3.78 -10.44 1.33
CA ARG A 84 -4.06 -11.10 2.62
C ARG A 84 -3.86 -10.12 3.78
N PHE A 85 -4.75 -9.14 3.89
CA PHE A 85 -4.60 -7.99 4.78
C PHE A 85 -4.58 -8.32 6.28
N ASP A 86 -5.32 -9.35 6.73
CA ASP A 86 -5.25 -9.81 8.13
C ASP A 86 -3.87 -10.40 8.47
N ASN A 87 -3.29 -11.18 7.55
CA ASN A 87 -1.94 -11.72 7.70
C ASN A 87 -0.89 -10.60 7.68
N ALA A 88 -1.10 -9.57 6.85
CA ALA A 88 -0.25 -8.39 6.82
C ALA A 88 -0.30 -7.61 8.15
N GLN A 89 -1.49 -7.41 8.72
CA GLN A 89 -1.64 -6.80 10.05
C GLN A 89 -0.90 -7.62 11.11
N SER A 90 -1.10 -8.94 11.13
CA SER A 90 -0.43 -9.82 12.08
C SER A 90 1.10 -9.74 11.94
N ALA A 91 1.62 -9.72 10.71
CA ALA A 91 3.05 -9.56 10.45
C ALA A 91 3.59 -8.21 10.97
N LEU A 92 2.85 -7.11 10.78
CA LEU A 92 3.21 -5.80 11.32
C LEU A 92 3.23 -5.80 12.85
N GLU A 93 2.23 -6.39 13.49
CA GLU A 93 2.17 -6.47 14.96
C GLU A 93 3.37 -7.27 15.52
N GLN A 94 3.69 -8.42 14.91
CA GLN A 94 4.85 -9.21 15.30
C GLN A 94 6.18 -8.48 15.01
N MET A 95 6.26 -7.73 13.91
CA MET A 95 7.41 -6.87 13.63
C MET A 95 7.67 -5.86 14.76
N LEU A 96 6.61 -5.21 15.26
CA LEU A 96 6.71 -4.22 16.33
C LEU A 96 7.11 -4.87 17.67
N VAL A 97 6.58 -6.05 17.97
CA VAL A 97 6.99 -6.84 19.15
C VAL A 97 8.46 -7.22 19.04
N TRP A 98 8.91 -7.68 17.88
CA TRP A 98 10.31 -8.03 17.65
C TRP A 98 11.23 -6.82 17.74
N ARG A 99 10.87 -5.68 17.14
CA ARG A 99 11.60 -4.41 17.24
C ARG A 99 11.90 -4.03 18.69
N ASN A 100 10.92 -4.18 19.59
CA ASN A 100 11.09 -3.86 21.00
C ASN A 100 12.04 -4.81 21.76
N ARG A 101 12.40 -5.93 21.14
CA ARG A 101 13.35 -6.93 21.67
C ARG A 101 14.72 -6.88 20.98
N GLN A 102 14.89 -6.06 19.95
CA GLN A 102 16.17 -5.94 19.23
C GLN A 102 17.22 -5.24 20.09
N ASP A 103 18.49 -5.54 19.80
CA ASP A 103 19.61 -4.84 20.42
C ASP A 103 19.54 -3.34 20.08
N PRO A 104 19.83 -2.42 21.03
CA PRO A 104 19.65 -0.98 20.82
C PRO A 104 20.36 -0.42 19.57
N LEU A 105 21.57 -0.91 19.27
CA LEU A 105 22.31 -0.50 18.07
C LEU A 105 21.62 -0.93 16.78
N ILE A 106 21.05 -2.14 16.77
CA ILE A 106 20.33 -2.68 15.63
C ILE A 106 19.03 -1.92 15.43
N GLY A 107 18.28 -1.64 16.50
CA GLY A 107 17.03 -0.89 16.45
C GLY A 107 17.18 0.55 15.94
N VAL A 108 18.36 1.16 16.06
CA VAL A 108 18.66 2.46 15.43
C VAL A 108 19.02 2.31 13.94
N SER A 109 19.58 1.16 13.56
CA SER A 109 20.10 0.90 12.21
C SER A 109 19.02 0.45 11.20
N ASN A 110 17.84 0.04 11.62
CA ASN A 110 16.75 -0.39 10.74
C ASN A 110 15.44 0.40 10.97
N ARG A 111 15.55 1.55 11.65
CA ARG A 111 14.40 2.32 12.11
C ARG A 111 13.63 2.94 10.95
N ALA A 112 14.34 3.54 9.99
CA ALA A 112 13.72 4.13 8.82
C ALA A 112 13.00 3.05 8.00
N GLU A 113 13.60 1.86 7.87
CA GLU A 113 12.97 0.71 7.21
C GLU A 113 11.65 0.29 7.89
N HIS A 114 11.63 0.18 9.24
CA HIS A 114 10.39 -0.09 9.98
C HIS A 114 9.33 0.99 9.79
N PHE A 115 9.75 2.26 9.73
CA PHE A 115 8.84 3.38 9.48
C PHE A 115 8.23 3.30 8.08
N LEU A 116 9.01 2.96 7.06
CA LEU A 116 8.51 2.80 5.69
C LEU A 116 7.56 1.60 5.56
N ALA A 117 7.90 0.47 6.19
CA ALA A 117 7.03 -0.71 6.23
C ALA A 117 5.69 -0.40 6.92
N SER A 118 5.76 0.28 8.07
CA SER A 118 4.57 0.73 8.82
C SER A 118 3.74 1.76 8.04
N ALA A 119 4.39 2.74 7.40
CA ALA A 119 3.74 3.74 6.57
C ALA A 119 3.03 3.11 5.38
N THR A 120 3.63 2.10 4.76
CA THR A 120 3.03 1.35 3.65
C THR A 120 1.73 0.66 4.09
N PHE A 121 1.74 0.01 5.26
CA PHE A 121 0.52 -0.59 5.81
C PHE A 121 -0.56 0.45 6.15
N LEU A 122 -0.19 1.52 6.86
CA LEU A 122 -1.12 2.58 7.24
C LEU A 122 -1.74 3.30 6.02
N LEU A 123 -0.96 3.48 4.95
CA LEU A 123 -1.44 4.03 3.69
C LEU A 123 -2.61 3.22 3.13
N LEU A 124 -2.47 1.89 3.10
CA LEU A 124 -3.51 0.99 2.60
C LEU A 124 -4.71 0.88 3.56
N ALA A 125 -4.46 0.92 4.87
CA ALA A 125 -5.50 0.95 5.90
C ALA A 125 -6.29 2.27 5.96
N GLY A 126 -5.90 3.29 5.18
CA GLY A 126 -6.60 4.58 5.12
C GLY A 126 -6.18 5.57 6.21
N TYR A 127 -5.15 5.26 7.00
CA TYR A 127 -4.52 6.15 7.98
C TYR A 127 -3.43 7.00 7.29
N THR A 128 -3.84 7.77 6.28
CA THR A 128 -2.95 8.42 5.31
C THR A 128 -2.08 9.53 5.92
N GLU A 129 -2.58 10.23 6.94
CA GLU A 129 -1.82 11.29 7.61
C GLU A 129 -0.67 10.70 8.43
N GLU A 130 -0.94 9.64 9.19
CA GLU A 130 0.06 8.91 9.96
C GLU A 130 1.07 8.23 9.05
N ALA A 131 0.62 7.66 7.93
CA ALA A 131 1.50 7.13 6.89
C ALA A 131 2.45 8.21 6.35
N ALA A 132 1.93 9.40 6.06
CA ALA A 132 2.75 10.53 5.58
C ALA A 132 3.79 10.97 6.62
N ARG A 133 3.38 11.12 7.89
CA ARG A 133 4.30 11.50 8.98
C ARG A 133 5.42 10.46 9.18
N LEU A 134 5.10 9.16 9.13
CA LEU A 134 6.11 8.11 9.27
C LEU A 134 7.06 8.06 8.08
N ALA A 135 6.53 8.10 6.86
CA ALA A 135 7.35 8.11 5.66
C ALA A 135 8.28 9.33 5.60
N GLU A 136 7.77 10.52 5.93
CA GLU A 136 8.57 11.74 6.05
C GLU A 136 9.64 11.64 7.16
N SER A 137 9.30 11.02 8.30
CA SER A 137 10.27 10.77 9.38
C SER A 137 11.40 9.86 8.92
N ALA A 138 11.10 8.80 8.16
CA ALA A 138 12.10 7.92 7.57
C ALA A 138 12.99 8.67 6.56
N LEU A 139 12.40 9.52 5.71
CA LEU A 139 13.12 10.32 4.72
C LEU A 139 14.07 11.36 5.34
N ASN A 140 13.69 11.93 6.49
CA ASN A 140 14.48 12.94 7.20
C ASN A 140 15.51 12.34 8.16
N GLN A 141 15.33 11.07 8.56
CA GLN A 141 16.21 10.36 9.47
C GLN A 141 16.62 9.02 8.86
N PRO A 142 17.32 9.02 7.71
CA PRO A 142 17.73 7.80 7.04
C PRO A 142 18.65 6.96 7.93
N ASP A 143 18.54 5.64 7.79
CA ASP A 143 19.35 4.69 8.54
C ASP A 143 20.83 4.83 8.14
N ARG A 144 21.70 5.13 9.13
CA ARG A 144 23.15 5.22 8.93
C ARG A 144 23.79 3.84 9.07
N ASN A 145 23.84 3.09 7.98
CA ASN A 145 24.26 1.70 8.05
C ASN A 145 25.66 1.50 7.45
N GLY A 146 26.64 1.12 8.28
CA GLY A 146 27.92 0.56 7.80
C GLY A 146 27.86 -0.95 7.48
N ASN A 147 26.71 -1.60 7.69
CA ASN A 147 26.57 -3.07 7.68
C ASN A 147 25.74 -3.63 6.51
N PHE A 148 25.14 -2.79 5.66
CA PHE A 148 24.46 -3.22 4.44
C PHE A 148 25.29 -2.81 3.23
N SER A 149 25.32 -3.63 2.17
CA SER A 149 25.88 -3.25 0.87
C SER A 149 25.00 -2.24 0.11
N ALA A 150 23.99 -1.69 0.78
CA ALA A 150 22.89 -0.97 0.19
C ALA A 150 23.27 0.46 -0.24
N ASP A 151 23.02 0.81 -1.50
CA ASP A 151 23.20 2.18 -2.01
C ASP A 151 22.23 3.15 -1.30
N ASP A 152 22.79 4.12 -0.58
CA ASP A 152 22.05 5.16 0.15
C ASP A 152 21.07 5.92 -0.76
N ALA A 153 21.39 6.07 -2.05
CA ALA A 153 20.51 6.73 -3.01
C ALA A 153 19.20 5.94 -3.24
N GLN A 154 19.24 4.60 -3.17
CA GLN A 154 18.03 3.77 -3.34
C GLN A 154 17.10 3.87 -2.14
N LYS A 155 17.65 3.88 -0.92
CA LYS A 155 16.88 4.10 0.32
C LYS A 155 16.16 5.45 0.29
N ASP A 156 16.89 6.49 -0.09
CA ASP A 156 16.35 7.84 -0.21
C ASP A 156 15.28 7.94 -1.30
N ALA A 157 15.45 7.24 -2.44
CA ALA A 157 14.48 7.24 -3.53
C ALA A 157 13.14 6.65 -3.10
N ILE A 158 13.19 5.51 -2.39
CA ILE A 158 12.01 4.80 -1.89
C ILE A 158 11.33 5.56 -0.77
N ALA A 159 12.10 6.10 0.17
CA ALA A 159 11.55 6.94 1.22
C ALA A 159 10.82 8.13 0.60
N ALA A 160 11.43 8.81 -0.37
CA ALA A 160 10.82 9.93 -1.07
C ALA A 160 9.56 9.51 -1.88
N LEU A 161 9.57 8.33 -2.50
CA LEU A 161 8.41 7.78 -3.20
C LEU A 161 7.25 7.53 -2.26
N LEU A 162 7.47 6.78 -1.17
CA LEU A 162 6.45 6.47 -0.19
C LEU A 162 5.92 7.74 0.49
N THR A 163 6.78 8.72 0.80
CA THR A 163 6.36 10.03 1.29
C THR A 163 5.45 10.74 0.28
N ALA A 164 5.80 10.75 -1.01
CA ALA A 164 4.98 11.37 -2.04
C ALA A 164 3.61 10.68 -2.19
N LEU A 165 3.59 9.35 -2.14
CA LEU A 165 2.36 8.55 -2.21
C LEU A 165 1.46 8.79 -1.01
N ALA A 166 2.02 8.78 0.20
CA ALA A 166 1.26 8.99 1.42
C ALA A 166 0.67 10.40 1.49
N PHE A 167 1.44 11.45 1.16
CA PHE A 167 0.90 12.81 1.08
C PHE A 167 -0.15 12.98 -0.03
N ARG A 168 0.00 12.29 -1.17
CA ARG A 168 -1.02 12.31 -2.23
C ARG A 168 -2.32 11.66 -1.76
N ALA A 169 -2.25 10.50 -1.12
CA ALA A 169 -3.43 9.84 -0.57
C ALA A 169 -4.08 10.68 0.56
N ASP A 170 -3.26 11.32 1.40
CA ASP A 170 -3.77 12.21 2.44
C ASP A 170 -4.43 13.46 1.86
N TYR A 171 -3.88 14.02 0.78
CA TYR A 171 -4.54 15.10 0.04
C TYR A 171 -5.94 14.69 -0.44
N GLU A 172 -6.10 13.49 -1.01
CA GLU A 172 -7.42 13.00 -1.44
C GLU A 172 -8.39 12.81 -0.26
N ARG A 173 -7.93 12.25 0.86
CA ARG A 173 -8.71 12.15 2.10
C ARG A 173 -9.18 13.53 2.59
N GLN A 174 -8.34 14.56 2.46
CA GLN A 174 -8.71 15.92 2.84
C GLN A 174 -9.77 16.53 1.91
N LEU A 175 -9.72 16.21 0.61
CA LEU A 175 -10.76 16.62 -0.34
C LEU A 175 -12.09 15.89 -0.08
N GLU A 176 -12.05 14.60 0.25
CA GLU A 176 -13.23 13.83 0.71
C GLU A 176 -13.87 14.48 1.94
N PHE A 177 -13.04 14.84 2.92
CA PHE A 177 -13.49 15.56 4.11
C PHE A 177 -14.13 16.90 3.76
N ALA A 178 -13.49 17.70 2.91
CA ALA A 178 -13.98 19.01 2.50
C ALA A 178 -15.32 18.92 1.74
N ALA A 179 -15.47 17.91 0.86
CA ALA A 179 -16.70 17.68 0.10
C ALA A 179 -17.90 17.38 1.02
N ALA A 180 -17.67 16.67 2.13
CA ALA A 180 -18.70 16.38 3.13
C ALA A 180 -19.13 17.60 3.96
N GLN A 181 -18.35 18.69 3.97
CA GLN A 181 -18.65 19.89 4.75
C GLN A 181 -19.54 20.90 4.01
N GLU A 182 -20.12 21.83 4.78
CA GLU A 182 -20.76 23.04 4.27
C GLU A 182 -19.74 23.97 3.58
N TRP A 183 -20.24 24.85 2.72
CA TRP A 183 -19.43 25.67 1.82
C TRP A 183 -18.30 26.46 2.51
N GLY A 184 -18.55 27.05 3.70
CA GLY A 184 -17.56 27.86 4.40
C GLY A 184 -16.35 27.04 4.88
N VAL A 185 -16.62 25.89 5.51
CA VAL A 185 -15.58 24.97 6.00
C VAL A 185 -14.91 24.26 4.82
N ARG A 186 -15.67 23.91 3.77
CA ARG A 186 -15.16 23.30 2.54
C ARG A 186 -14.06 24.13 1.90
N LEU A 187 -14.25 25.45 1.79
CA LEU A 187 -13.24 26.35 1.21
C LEU A 187 -11.95 26.34 2.03
N SER A 188 -12.05 26.51 3.36
CA SER A 188 -10.88 26.49 4.23
C SER A 188 -10.17 25.13 4.22
N ALA A 189 -10.91 24.02 4.24
CA ALA A 189 -10.35 22.68 4.21
C ALA A 189 -9.64 22.40 2.88
N THR A 190 -10.24 22.81 1.76
CA THR A 190 -9.63 22.67 0.42
C THR A 190 -8.37 23.52 0.27
N ALA A 191 -8.36 24.72 0.86
CA ALA A 191 -7.18 25.60 0.88
C ALA A 191 -6.05 24.98 1.71
N SER A 192 -6.35 24.48 2.92
CA SER A 192 -5.38 23.77 3.76
C SER A 192 -4.80 22.54 3.06
N ALA A 193 -5.60 21.81 2.29
CA ALA A 193 -5.15 20.64 1.54
C ALA A 193 -4.07 20.95 0.48
N GLN A 194 -3.97 22.19 0.01
CA GLN A 194 -2.92 22.57 -0.95
C GLN A 194 -1.51 22.47 -0.34
N LEU A 195 -1.35 22.63 0.98
CA LEU A 195 -0.06 22.44 1.64
C LEU A 195 0.38 20.97 1.55
N THR A 196 -0.54 20.04 1.77
CA THR A 196 -0.32 18.59 1.62
C THR A 196 0.02 18.24 0.18
N ARG A 197 -0.69 18.83 -0.80
CA ARG A 197 -0.37 18.67 -2.22
C ARG A 197 1.04 19.18 -2.56
N LEU A 198 1.45 20.31 -2.01
CA LEU A 198 2.80 20.85 -2.20
C LEU A 198 3.87 19.94 -1.58
N ALA A 199 3.60 19.37 -0.40
CA ALA A 199 4.48 18.39 0.24
C ALA A 199 4.64 17.13 -0.63
N ALA A 200 3.53 16.58 -1.15
CA ALA A 200 3.54 15.47 -2.10
C ALA A 200 4.38 15.79 -3.35
N TRP A 201 4.21 16.99 -3.92
CA TRP A 201 4.98 17.42 -5.08
C TRP A 201 6.49 17.52 -4.78
N ARG A 202 6.88 18.11 -3.65
CA ARG A 202 8.30 18.22 -3.25
C ARG A 202 8.93 16.85 -3.07
N ALA A 203 8.28 15.95 -2.34
CA ALA A 203 8.73 14.58 -2.16
C ALA A 203 8.84 13.84 -3.51
N GLY A 204 7.83 14.00 -4.38
CA GLY A 204 7.82 13.41 -5.72
C GLY A 204 8.95 13.93 -6.60
N ARG A 205 9.30 15.22 -6.53
CA ARG A 205 10.46 15.77 -7.24
C ARG A 205 11.78 15.19 -6.75
N ARG A 206 11.94 14.98 -5.43
CA ARG A 206 13.11 14.30 -4.86
C ARG A 206 13.19 12.85 -5.37
N ALA A 207 12.09 12.10 -5.27
CA ALA A 207 12.01 10.73 -5.77
C ALA A 207 12.36 10.65 -7.28
N ALA A 208 11.74 11.51 -8.11
CA ALA A 208 12.01 11.55 -9.55
C ALA A 208 13.49 11.84 -9.87
N SER A 209 14.15 12.72 -9.11
CA SER A 209 15.58 13.01 -9.32
C SER A 209 16.48 11.84 -8.98
N LEU A 210 16.10 11.01 -8.00
CA LEU A 210 16.86 9.83 -7.58
C LEU A 210 16.60 8.65 -8.54
N PHE A 211 15.38 8.50 -9.03
CA PHE A 211 15.03 7.52 -10.07
C PHE A 211 15.47 7.93 -11.49
N ALA A 212 16.00 9.13 -11.70
CA ALA A 212 16.52 9.53 -13.00
C ALA A 212 17.77 8.73 -13.42
N ASN A 213 18.40 8.01 -12.50
CA ASN A 213 19.48 7.09 -12.84
C ASN A 213 18.92 5.85 -13.58
N ALA A 214 19.27 5.73 -14.86
CA ALA A 214 18.84 4.62 -15.70
C ALA A 214 19.28 3.26 -15.14
N GLU A 215 20.45 3.15 -14.52
CA GLU A 215 20.90 1.88 -13.94
C GLU A 215 20.05 1.44 -12.75
N THR A 216 19.72 2.39 -11.86
CA THR A 216 18.80 2.16 -10.75
C THR A 216 17.44 1.69 -11.26
N MET A 217 16.88 2.34 -12.29
CA MET A 217 15.59 1.95 -12.87
C MET A 217 15.63 0.61 -13.60
N ARG A 218 16.73 0.28 -14.28
CA ARG A 218 16.90 -1.02 -14.95
C ARG A 218 16.81 -2.17 -13.95
N ASN A 219 17.53 -2.07 -12.83
CA ASN A 219 17.50 -3.10 -11.79
C ASN A 219 16.12 -3.20 -11.13
N ARG A 220 15.43 -2.06 -11.00
CA ARG A 220 14.12 -1.94 -10.37
C ARG A 220 12.98 -2.51 -11.22
N LEU A 221 13.05 -2.39 -12.55
CA LEU A 221 12.03 -2.97 -13.45
C LEU A 221 12.04 -4.49 -13.49
N ARG A 222 13.08 -5.13 -12.96
CA ARG A 222 13.14 -6.57 -12.83
C ARG A 222 12.31 -7.01 -11.61
N PRO A 223 11.24 -7.80 -11.79
CA PRO A 223 10.39 -8.23 -10.68
C PRO A 223 11.20 -8.99 -9.63
N TYR A 224 11.07 -8.56 -8.38
CA TYR A 224 11.81 -9.09 -7.23
C TYR A 224 13.33 -9.20 -7.48
N GLY A 225 13.88 -8.29 -8.28
CA GLY A 225 15.31 -8.22 -8.52
C GLY A 225 16.09 -8.04 -7.20
N PRO A 226 17.35 -8.50 -7.12
CA PRO A 226 18.19 -8.26 -5.95
C PRO A 226 18.42 -6.76 -5.84
N LEU A 227 17.71 -6.13 -4.92
CA LEU A 227 17.74 -4.71 -4.69
C LEU A 227 18.13 -4.46 -3.25
N ASP A 228 18.82 -3.35 -3.04
CA ASP A 228 19.31 -2.96 -1.74
C ASP A 228 18.18 -2.59 -0.76
N VAL A 229 17.01 -2.25 -1.31
CA VAL A 229 15.78 -1.97 -0.58
C VAL A 229 14.59 -2.42 -1.42
N HIS A 230 13.82 -3.36 -0.86
CA HIS A 230 12.62 -3.88 -1.48
C HIS A 230 11.41 -2.97 -1.20
N ILE A 231 10.64 -2.70 -2.25
CA ILE A 231 9.26 -2.24 -2.14
C ILE A 231 8.35 -3.28 -2.76
N PRO A 232 7.07 -3.34 -2.39
CA PRO A 232 6.13 -4.21 -3.06
C PRO A 232 5.99 -3.88 -4.56
N GLU A 233 5.87 -4.91 -5.41
CA GLU A 233 5.78 -4.77 -6.87
C GLU A 233 4.59 -3.91 -7.32
N TRP A 234 3.51 -3.85 -6.53
CA TRP A 234 2.35 -2.98 -6.81
C TRP A 234 2.61 -1.48 -6.57
N ILE A 235 3.74 -1.12 -5.95
CA ILE A 235 4.21 0.27 -5.80
C ILE A 235 5.06 0.69 -7.00
N GLU A 236 5.81 -0.23 -7.63
CA GLU A 236 6.73 0.08 -8.73
C GLU A 236 6.07 0.89 -9.88
N PRO A 237 4.82 0.61 -10.32
CA PRO A 237 4.16 1.42 -11.34
C PRO A 237 3.98 2.90 -10.97
N GLU A 238 3.99 3.26 -9.68
CA GLU A 238 3.88 4.66 -9.24
C GLU A 238 5.04 5.53 -9.74
N ILE A 239 6.20 4.93 -10.01
CA ILE A 239 7.37 5.62 -10.55
C ILE A 239 7.07 6.17 -11.96
N ALA A 240 6.22 5.51 -12.74
CA ALA A 240 5.83 5.95 -14.07
C ALA A 240 5.21 7.36 -14.04
N ARG A 241 4.41 7.67 -13.03
CA ARG A 241 3.81 9.01 -12.85
C ARG A 241 4.83 10.08 -12.46
N LEU A 242 5.94 9.69 -11.82
CA LEU A 242 7.02 10.60 -11.44
C LEU A 242 7.94 10.95 -12.62
N LEU A 243 8.29 9.93 -13.42
CA LEU A 243 9.20 10.08 -14.56
C LEU A 243 8.47 10.54 -15.84
N GLY A 244 7.19 10.23 -15.95
CA GLY A 244 6.38 10.45 -17.14
C GLY A 244 6.36 9.21 -18.06
N ALA A 245 5.23 9.04 -18.75
CA ALA A 245 4.95 7.85 -19.56
C ALA A 245 6.01 7.58 -20.65
N GLY A 246 6.49 8.62 -21.34
CA GLY A 246 7.49 8.46 -22.40
C GLY A 246 8.82 7.90 -21.90
N VAL A 247 9.35 8.45 -20.81
CA VAL A 247 10.59 7.96 -20.19
C VAL A 247 10.40 6.53 -19.70
N PHE A 248 9.26 6.26 -19.04
CA PHE A 248 8.98 4.94 -18.51
C PHE A 248 8.82 3.88 -19.61
N THR A 249 8.18 4.19 -20.74
CA THR A 249 8.12 3.30 -21.90
C THR A 249 9.50 2.96 -22.43
N SER A 250 10.38 3.94 -22.60
CA SER A 250 11.75 3.68 -23.05
C SER A 250 12.54 2.80 -22.07
N LEU A 251 12.30 2.93 -20.76
CA LEU A 251 12.91 2.06 -19.75
C LEU A 251 12.38 0.62 -19.84
N ILE A 252 11.08 0.43 -20.11
CA ILE A 252 10.49 -0.92 -20.32
C ILE A 252 11.12 -1.58 -21.56
N GLU A 253 11.29 -0.84 -22.67
CA GLU A 253 11.87 -1.35 -23.91
C GLU A 253 13.36 -1.74 -23.75
N ASP A 254 14.16 -0.91 -23.05
CA ASP A 254 15.56 -1.24 -22.73
C ASP A 254 15.65 -2.47 -21.81
N ALA A 255 14.79 -2.54 -20.78
CA ALA A 255 14.73 -3.69 -19.87
C ALA A 255 14.34 -4.99 -20.58
N GLU A 256 13.38 -4.93 -21.52
CA GLU A 256 13.01 -6.07 -22.36
C GLU A 256 14.15 -6.53 -23.26
N THR A 257 14.82 -5.60 -23.94
CA THR A 257 15.96 -5.91 -24.83
C THR A 257 17.09 -6.63 -24.09
N ARG A 258 17.24 -6.35 -22.80
CA ARG A 258 18.24 -6.96 -21.92
C ARG A 258 17.75 -8.22 -21.21
N GLY A 259 16.49 -8.61 -21.40
CA GLY A 259 15.92 -9.83 -20.83
C GLY A 259 15.46 -9.72 -19.38
N SER A 260 15.26 -8.51 -18.84
CA SER A 260 14.79 -8.30 -17.45
C SER A 260 13.42 -8.94 -17.17
N PHE A 261 12.62 -9.19 -18.21
CA PHE A 261 11.30 -9.82 -18.10
C PHE A 261 11.30 -11.29 -18.58
N SER A 262 12.46 -11.92 -18.69
CA SER A 262 12.55 -13.35 -19.06
C SER A 262 11.82 -14.22 -18.03
N GLY A 263 10.70 -14.82 -18.45
CA GLY A 263 9.82 -15.60 -17.55
C GLY A 263 8.87 -14.75 -16.69
N ALA A 264 8.86 -13.42 -16.88
CA ALA A 264 8.09 -12.45 -16.08
C ALA A 264 7.30 -11.47 -16.96
N GLN A 265 6.85 -11.91 -18.15
CA GLN A 265 6.19 -11.05 -19.15
C GLN A 265 4.91 -10.39 -18.63
N GLY A 266 4.20 -10.98 -17.65
CA GLY A 266 3.06 -10.34 -17.00
C GLY A 266 3.39 -8.97 -16.37
N TYR A 267 4.57 -8.85 -15.76
CA TYR A 267 5.02 -7.60 -15.12
C TYR A 267 5.35 -6.51 -16.15
N LYS A 268 5.98 -6.89 -17.27
CA LYS A 268 6.19 -5.98 -18.41
C LYS A 268 4.86 -5.40 -18.89
N HIS A 269 3.86 -6.26 -19.07
CA HIS A 269 2.54 -5.82 -19.53
C HIS A 269 1.81 -4.97 -18.49
N SER A 270 2.00 -5.20 -17.18
CA SER A 270 1.45 -4.29 -16.16
C SER A 270 2.10 -2.90 -16.22
N PHE A 271 3.41 -2.81 -16.45
CA PHE A 271 4.09 -1.52 -16.64
C PHE A 271 3.67 -0.83 -17.94
N ALA A 272 3.47 -1.58 -19.02
CA ALA A 272 2.94 -1.05 -20.26
C ALA A 272 1.50 -0.52 -20.10
N THR A 273 0.67 -1.20 -19.31
CA THR A 273 -0.69 -0.77 -18.96
C THR A 273 -0.66 0.57 -18.24
N GLU A 274 0.22 0.73 -17.24
CA GLU A 274 0.41 2.00 -16.52
C GLU A 274 0.80 3.14 -17.47
N SER A 275 1.78 2.89 -18.35
CA SER A 275 2.24 3.90 -19.32
C SER A 275 1.13 4.29 -20.31
N ALA A 276 0.38 3.32 -20.82
CA ALA A 276 -0.77 3.59 -21.69
C ALA A 276 -1.85 4.40 -20.97
N ALA A 277 -2.14 4.07 -19.70
CA ALA A 277 -3.11 4.82 -18.90
C ALA A 277 -2.68 6.27 -18.68
N LEU A 278 -1.39 6.52 -18.41
CA LEU A 278 -0.83 7.88 -18.30
C LEU A 278 -0.86 8.66 -19.61
N ARG A 279 -0.87 7.98 -20.77
CA ARG A 279 -1.04 8.59 -22.10
C ARG A 279 -2.50 8.76 -22.52
N HIS A 280 -3.46 8.34 -21.70
CA HIS A 280 -4.88 8.27 -22.06
C HIS A 280 -5.16 7.41 -23.31
N ASP A 281 -4.37 6.36 -23.50
CA ASP A 281 -4.44 5.42 -24.61
C ASP A 281 -5.30 4.21 -24.22
N SER A 282 -6.63 4.33 -24.35
CA SER A 282 -7.58 3.31 -23.87
C SER A 282 -7.40 1.96 -24.56
N ASP A 283 -7.08 1.95 -25.86
CA ASP A 283 -6.83 0.71 -26.59
C ASP A 283 -5.55 0.02 -26.09
N GLY A 284 -4.46 0.79 -25.95
CA GLY A 284 -3.22 0.27 -25.39
C GLY A 284 -3.36 -0.26 -23.95
N VAL A 285 -4.22 0.37 -23.13
CA VAL A 285 -4.54 -0.11 -21.79
C VAL A 285 -5.26 -1.46 -21.83
N ILE A 286 -6.25 -1.63 -22.71
CA ILE A 286 -7.01 -2.87 -22.81
C ILE A 286 -6.13 -4.01 -23.34
N ASP A 287 -5.32 -3.74 -24.36
CA ASP A 287 -4.43 -4.74 -24.96
C ASP A 287 -3.35 -5.20 -23.96
N ALA A 288 -2.61 -4.25 -23.37
CA ALA A 288 -1.58 -4.56 -22.39
C ALA A 288 -2.18 -5.14 -21.10
N GLY A 289 -3.31 -4.62 -20.64
CA GLY A 289 -3.97 -5.07 -19.42
C GLY A 289 -4.48 -6.50 -19.54
N THR A 290 -5.04 -6.88 -20.69
CA THR A 290 -5.46 -8.26 -20.97
C THR A 290 -4.28 -9.22 -20.88
N LEU A 291 -3.16 -8.89 -21.53
CA LEU A 291 -1.94 -9.71 -21.47
C LEU A 291 -1.38 -9.79 -20.05
N ALA A 292 -1.35 -8.66 -19.32
CA ALA A 292 -0.90 -8.62 -17.93
C ALA A 292 -1.73 -9.54 -17.04
N LEU A 293 -3.07 -9.44 -17.06
CA LEU A 293 -3.94 -10.28 -16.24
C LEU A 293 -3.88 -11.77 -16.59
N SER A 294 -3.55 -12.11 -17.84
CA SER A 294 -3.38 -13.51 -18.26
C SER A 294 -2.04 -14.14 -17.83
N LEU A 295 -1.01 -13.32 -17.59
CA LEU A 295 0.36 -13.77 -17.36
C LEU A 295 0.88 -13.48 -15.94
N LEU A 296 0.30 -12.51 -15.22
CA LEU A 296 0.67 -12.23 -13.84
C LEU A 296 0.26 -13.38 -12.92
N PRO A 297 1.11 -13.79 -11.97
CA PRO A 297 0.74 -14.78 -10.95
C PRO A 297 -0.49 -14.34 -10.15
N ASP A 298 -1.35 -15.27 -9.75
CA ASP A 298 -2.53 -14.95 -8.92
C ASP A 298 -2.15 -14.35 -7.56
N ALA A 299 -0.96 -14.68 -7.05
CA ALA A 299 -0.40 -14.11 -5.84
C ALA A 299 -0.11 -12.60 -5.93
N GLU A 300 -0.10 -12.01 -7.12
CA GLU A 300 0.06 -10.56 -7.33
C GLU A 300 -1.28 -9.82 -7.28
N ALA A 301 -2.11 -10.11 -6.27
CA ALA A 301 -3.47 -9.60 -6.18
C ALA A 301 -3.54 -8.07 -6.27
N MET A 302 -2.66 -7.33 -5.58
CA MET A 302 -2.67 -5.87 -5.60
C MET A 302 -2.23 -5.28 -6.96
N LEU A 303 -1.23 -5.89 -7.62
CA LEU A 303 -0.79 -5.43 -8.94
C LEU A 303 -1.86 -5.73 -10.01
N ARG A 304 -2.49 -6.91 -9.93
CA ARG A 304 -3.65 -7.27 -10.76
C ARG A 304 -4.82 -6.31 -10.55
N ALA A 305 -5.12 -5.93 -9.31
CA ALA A 305 -6.14 -4.94 -8.98
C ALA A 305 -5.87 -3.58 -9.65
N ARG A 306 -4.60 -3.15 -9.70
CA ARG A 306 -4.19 -1.92 -10.39
C ARG A 306 -4.40 -2.01 -11.89
N VAL A 307 -4.02 -3.11 -12.52
CA VAL A 307 -4.28 -3.35 -13.95
C VAL A 307 -5.78 -3.30 -14.23
N GLN A 308 -6.59 -3.99 -13.42
CA GLN A 308 -8.05 -3.97 -13.52
C GLN A 308 -8.61 -2.55 -13.39
N TRP A 309 -8.09 -1.70 -12.48
CA TRP A 309 -8.52 -0.31 -12.36
C TRP A 309 -8.33 0.47 -13.67
N HIS A 310 -7.16 0.33 -14.30
CA HIS A 310 -6.88 1.00 -15.57
C HIS A 310 -7.76 0.47 -16.70
N MET A 311 -7.97 -0.85 -16.78
CA MET A 311 -8.91 -1.44 -17.72
C MET A 311 -10.34 -0.93 -17.51
N ALA A 312 -10.80 -0.85 -16.26
CA ALA A 312 -12.12 -0.31 -15.92
C ALA A 312 -12.30 1.11 -16.45
N ARG A 313 -11.29 1.96 -16.24
CA ARG A 313 -11.25 3.33 -16.75
C ARG A 313 -11.24 3.40 -18.28
N ALA A 314 -10.48 2.54 -18.95
CA ALA A 314 -10.43 2.49 -20.40
C ALA A 314 -11.76 2.05 -21.01
N HIS A 315 -12.39 0.99 -20.48
CA HIS A 315 -13.73 0.56 -20.90
C HIS A 315 -14.78 1.64 -20.65
N TRP A 316 -14.72 2.32 -19.49
CA TRP A 316 -15.62 3.44 -19.19
C TRP A 316 -15.51 4.57 -20.21
N GLN A 317 -14.28 4.96 -20.57
CA GLN A 317 -14.03 6.00 -21.58
C GLN A 317 -14.53 5.61 -22.98
N LYS A 318 -14.55 4.30 -23.29
CA LYS A 318 -15.07 3.76 -24.55
C LYS A 318 -16.59 3.56 -24.55
N GLY A 319 -17.28 3.83 -23.44
CA GLY A 319 -18.73 3.65 -23.30
C GLY A 319 -19.16 2.20 -23.06
N ASP A 320 -18.23 1.31 -22.76
CA ASP A 320 -18.51 -0.08 -22.36
C ASP A 320 -18.70 -0.16 -20.84
N SER A 321 -19.86 0.31 -20.37
CA SER A 321 -20.19 0.37 -18.95
C SER A 321 -20.40 -1.00 -18.29
N GLY A 322 -20.67 -2.05 -19.08
CA GLY A 322 -20.70 -3.43 -18.61
C GLY A 322 -19.33 -3.87 -18.12
N SER A 323 -18.35 -3.95 -19.03
CA SER A 323 -16.98 -4.35 -18.69
C SER A 323 -16.33 -3.41 -17.67
N ALA A 324 -16.63 -2.10 -17.74
CA ALA A 324 -16.09 -1.14 -16.78
C ALA A 324 -16.50 -1.47 -15.34
N ARG A 325 -17.78 -1.80 -15.11
CA ARG A 325 -18.28 -2.16 -13.77
C ARG A 325 -17.66 -3.46 -13.26
N ASP A 326 -17.49 -4.45 -14.13
CA ASP A 326 -16.84 -5.72 -13.77
C ASP A 326 -15.40 -5.49 -13.30
N PHE A 327 -14.62 -4.74 -14.07
CA PHE A 327 -13.23 -4.44 -13.72
C PHE A 327 -13.11 -3.54 -12.49
N PHE A 328 -13.99 -2.53 -12.32
CA PHE A 328 -14.01 -1.74 -11.08
C PHE A 328 -14.35 -2.61 -9.87
N SER A 329 -15.34 -3.49 -9.98
CA SER A 329 -15.70 -4.39 -8.88
C SER A 329 -14.57 -5.35 -8.54
N ALA A 330 -13.90 -5.94 -9.53
CA ALA A 330 -12.78 -6.83 -9.31
C ALA A 330 -11.61 -6.10 -8.63
N SER A 331 -11.28 -4.90 -9.12
CA SER A 331 -10.21 -4.06 -8.58
C SER A 331 -10.47 -3.69 -7.11
N LEU A 332 -11.66 -3.18 -6.79
CA LEU A 332 -12.01 -2.75 -5.44
C LEU A 332 -12.07 -3.90 -4.43
N ARG A 333 -12.39 -5.13 -4.87
CA ARG A 333 -12.37 -6.32 -4.00
C ARG A 333 -10.94 -6.72 -3.61
N GLN A 334 -9.99 -6.52 -4.52
CA GLN A 334 -8.59 -6.92 -4.32
C GLN A 334 -7.75 -5.81 -3.66
N ASP A 335 -7.93 -4.56 -4.06
CA ASP A 335 -7.30 -3.38 -3.45
C ASP A 335 -8.27 -2.18 -3.43
N PRO A 336 -9.09 -2.04 -2.37
CA PRO A 336 -10.01 -0.91 -2.23
C PRO A 336 -9.29 0.45 -2.08
N SER A 337 -8.00 0.46 -1.69
CA SER A 337 -7.24 1.69 -1.45
C SER A 337 -6.79 2.40 -2.73
N LEU A 338 -6.85 1.72 -3.89
CA LEU A 338 -6.36 2.24 -5.18
C LEU A 338 -6.97 3.56 -5.57
N ALA A 339 -8.27 3.76 -5.33
CA ALA A 339 -8.97 5.00 -5.69
C ALA A 339 -8.23 6.22 -5.13
N ARG A 340 -7.96 6.22 -3.81
CA ARG A 340 -7.21 7.27 -3.12
C ARG A 340 -5.78 7.37 -3.59
N ARG A 341 -5.10 6.24 -3.71
CA ARG A 341 -3.70 6.22 -4.16
C ARG A 341 -3.58 6.87 -5.53
N LEU A 342 -4.45 6.55 -6.48
CA LEU A 342 -4.42 7.10 -7.84
C LEU A 342 -4.98 8.53 -7.92
N GLY A 343 -5.71 8.98 -6.90
CA GLY A 343 -6.44 10.25 -6.94
C GLY A 343 -7.63 10.21 -7.90
N ALA A 344 -8.25 9.05 -8.09
CA ALA A 344 -9.33 8.85 -9.06
C ALA A 344 -10.66 8.47 -8.38
N GLY A 345 -11.78 8.91 -8.98
CA GLY A 345 -13.13 8.50 -8.61
C GLY A 345 -13.62 7.28 -9.39
N ILE A 346 -14.70 6.68 -8.89
CA ILE A 346 -15.43 5.58 -9.53
C ILE A 346 -16.81 6.07 -10.01
N PRO A 347 -17.29 5.61 -11.18
CA PRO A 347 -18.64 5.89 -11.61
C PRO A 347 -19.66 5.15 -10.72
N VAL A 348 -20.64 5.87 -10.18
CA VAL A 348 -21.67 5.30 -9.31
C VAL A 348 -23.08 5.77 -9.67
N ALA A 349 -24.01 4.82 -9.62
CA ALA A 349 -25.44 5.08 -9.66
C ALA A 349 -25.94 5.23 -8.22
N ILE A 350 -26.19 6.47 -7.79
CA ILE A 350 -26.62 6.77 -6.43
C ILE A 350 -28.13 6.58 -6.33
N SER A 351 -28.58 5.68 -5.46
CA SER A 351 -29.99 5.43 -5.16
C SER A 351 -30.26 5.65 -3.67
N HIS A 352 -31.46 6.14 -3.33
CA HIS A 352 -31.82 6.40 -1.94
C HIS A 352 -33.27 6.05 -1.60
N ASP A 353 -33.55 5.71 -0.34
CA ASP A 353 -34.90 5.37 0.16
C ASP A 353 -35.85 6.58 0.34
N GLY A 354 -35.37 7.79 0.06
CA GLY A 354 -36.14 9.04 0.16
C GLY A 354 -36.24 9.61 1.58
N SER A 355 -35.61 8.97 2.57
CA SER A 355 -35.50 9.54 3.91
C SER A 355 -34.66 10.83 3.88
N PRO A 356 -34.94 11.83 4.75
CA PRO A 356 -34.17 13.08 4.80
C PRO A 356 -32.66 12.87 5.04
N SER A 357 -32.30 11.85 5.85
CA SER A 357 -30.91 11.50 6.10
C SER A 357 -30.22 10.90 4.87
N ALA A 358 -30.91 10.03 4.12
CA ALA A 358 -30.36 9.44 2.90
C ALA A 358 -30.18 10.49 1.79
N LEU A 359 -31.13 11.42 1.62
CA LEU A 359 -31.02 12.54 0.69
C LEU A 359 -29.81 13.43 1.01
N ALA A 360 -29.68 13.86 2.27
CA ALA A 360 -28.57 14.70 2.69
C ALA A 360 -27.19 14.02 2.57
N LEU A 361 -27.16 12.69 2.67
CA LEU A 361 -25.95 11.89 2.47
C LEU A 361 -25.62 11.74 0.98
N ALA A 362 -26.64 11.47 0.14
CA ALA A 362 -26.51 11.41 -1.32
C ALA A 362 -25.92 12.71 -1.88
N ASP A 363 -26.42 13.87 -1.45
CA ASP A 363 -25.93 15.18 -1.87
C ASP A 363 -24.44 15.36 -1.56
N ARG A 364 -23.99 14.96 -0.36
CA ARG A 364 -22.58 15.05 0.03
C ARG A 364 -21.70 14.11 -0.78
N LEU A 365 -22.12 12.85 -0.96
CA LEU A 365 -21.35 11.87 -1.70
C LEU A 365 -21.26 12.23 -3.18
N SER A 366 -22.29 12.86 -3.76
CA SER A 366 -22.27 13.33 -5.15
C SER A 366 -21.22 14.42 -5.43
N ILE A 367 -20.80 15.15 -4.40
CA ILE A 367 -19.77 16.21 -4.49
C ILE A 367 -18.36 15.64 -4.24
N SER A 368 -18.26 14.44 -3.65
CA SER A 368 -16.97 13.84 -3.35
C SER A 368 -16.16 13.60 -4.63
N PRO A 369 -14.84 13.87 -4.64
CA PRO A 369 -13.98 13.52 -5.77
C PRO A 369 -13.86 12.00 -6.00
N ARG A 370 -14.39 11.17 -5.09
CA ARG A 370 -14.34 9.72 -5.19
C ARG A 370 -15.48 9.12 -6.02
N PHE A 371 -16.53 9.89 -6.28
CA PHE A 371 -17.73 9.40 -6.95
C PHE A 371 -18.05 10.25 -8.17
N GLU A 372 -18.20 9.60 -9.31
CA GLU A 372 -18.68 10.20 -10.55
C GLU A 372 -20.13 9.75 -10.75
N ALA A 373 -21.09 10.62 -10.45
CA ALA A 373 -22.51 10.26 -10.53
C ALA A 373 -22.90 9.92 -11.99
N SER A 374 -23.29 8.66 -12.22
CA SER A 374 -23.74 8.17 -13.51
C SER A 374 -24.73 7.00 -13.34
N PRO A 375 -25.87 6.98 -14.05
CA PRO A 375 -26.83 5.87 -14.00
C PRO A 375 -26.24 4.51 -14.37
N GLU A 376 -25.15 4.50 -15.16
CA GLU A 376 -24.48 3.28 -15.62
C GLU A 376 -23.32 2.84 -14.71
N GLY A 377 -23.12 3.52 -13.58
CA GLY A 377 -22.06 3.21 -12.62
C GLY A 377 -22.37 2.02 -11.70
N LEU A 378 -21.47 1.78 -10.75
CA LEU A 378 -21.69 0.83 -9.65
C LEU A 378 -22.83 1.31 -8.74
N ALA A 379 -23.65 0.40 -8.23
CA ALA A 379 -24.79 0.78 -7.41
C ALA A 379 -24.33 1.24 -6.02
N LEU A 380 -24.64 2.50 -5.67
CA LEU A 380 -24.43 3.07 -4.35
C LEU A 380 -25.80 3.29 -3.70
N GLU A 381 -26.21 2.32 -2.88
CA GLU A 381 -27.53 2.27 -2.23
C GLU A 381 -27.47 2.94 -0.86
N ILE A 382 -28.27 3.98 -0.68
CA ILE A 382 -28.33 4.79 0.54
C ILE A 382 -29.70 4.62 1.21
N SER A 383 -29.70 4.11 2.44
CA SER A 383 -30.90 4.08 3.27
C SER A 383 -30.68 4.83 4.58
N ALA A 384 -31.73 4.96 5.38
CA ALA A 384 -31.64 5.63 6.68
C ALA A 384 -30.57 5.07 7.62
N ASN A 385 -30.26 3.76 7.55
CA ASN A 385 -29.36 3.08 8.50
C ASN A 385 -28.22 2.29 7.85
N ILE A 386 -28.20 2.15 6.52
CA ILE A 386 -27.15 1.39 5.84
C ILE A 386 -26.82 2.06 4.50
N LEU A 387 -25.53 2.07 4.19
CA LEU A 387 -24.96 2.54 2.94
C LEU A 387 -24.12 1.42 2.33
N CYS A 388 -24.42 1.00 1.10
CA CYS A 388 -23.71 -0.10 0.45
C CYS A 388 -23.25 0.28 -0.96
N LEU A 389 -22.00 -0.03 -1.29
CA LEU A 389 -21.51 -0.10 -2.66
C LEU A 389 -21.60 -1.55 -3.13
N ARG A 390 -22.27 -1.78 -4.26
CA ARG A 390 -22.38 -3.09 -4.91
C ARG A 390 -21.64 -3.12 -6.23
N GLY A 391 -21.05 -4.28 -6.49
CA GLY A 391 -20.36 -4.60 -7.74
C GLY A 391 -21.32 -4.95 -8.86
N SER A 392 -20.76 -5.50 -9.95
CA SER A 392 -21.56 -6.24 -10.91
C SER A 392 -22.20 -7.46 -10.24
N GLU A 393 -23.36 -7.88 -10.76
CA GLU A 393 -24.18 -8.96 -10.20
C GLU A 393 -24.71 -8.71 -8.78
N GLU A 394 -24.81 -7.44 -8.35
CA GLU A 394 -25.28 -7.00 -7.03
C GLU A 394 -24.47 -7.48 -5.82
N ALA A 395 -23.33 -8.13 -6.05
CA ALA A 395 -22.48 -8.60 -4.97
C ALA A 395 -21.88 -7.41 -4.20
N VAL A 396 -22.05 -7.42 -2.87
CA VAL A 396 -21.61 -6.32 -2.00
C VAL A 396 -20.08 -6.19 -2.05
N ILE A 397 -19.60 -4.95 -2.26
CA ILE A 397 -18.18 -4.59 -2.14
C ILE A 397 -17.91 -4.09 -0.73
N SER A 398 -18.70 -3.13 -0.26
CA SER A 398 -18.58 -2.59 1.10
C SER A 398 -19.93 -2.05 1.57
N CYS A 399 -20.24 -2.26 2.85
CA CYS A 399 -21.38 -1.65 3.51
C CYS A 399 -20.93 -0.99 4.81
N TYR A 400 -21.57 0.14 5.12
CA TYR A 400 -21.40 0.88 6.36
C TYR A 400 -22.74 1.07 7.05
N THR A 401 -22.76 0.76 8.34
CA THR A 401 -23.89 1.00 9.23
C THR A 401 -23.47 2.07 10.23
N PRO A 402 -24.06 3.28 10.19
CA PRO A 402 -23.72 4.32 11.14
C PRO A 402 -23.97 3.85 12.58
N ALA A 403 -22.95 3.91 13.43
CA ALA A 403 -23.13 3.66 14.85
C ALA A 403 -24.01 4.77 15.46
N ARG A 404 -25.05 4.41 16.20
CA ARG A 404 -25.83 5.38 16.99
C ARG A 404 -24.90 5.95 18.07
N LYS A 405 -24.76 7.28 18.10
CA LYS A 405 -23.92 8.06 19.04
C LYS A 405 -23.70 7.37 20.40
N SER A 406 -22.48 6.92 20.66
CA SER A 406 -21.89 6.91 21.99
C SER A 406 -20.40 7.18 21.88
N GLU A 407 -19.96 8.15 22.68
CA GLU A 407 -18.61 8.70 22.81
C GLU A 407 -18.23 9.77 21.77
N SER A 408 -18.14 10.98 22.28
CA SER A 408 -17.54 12.15 21.67
C SER A 408 -16.19 11.79 21.04
N ILE A 409 -16.10 11.89 19.72
CA ILE A 409 -14.83 11.99 18.99
C ILE A 409 -14.23 13.36 19.29
N THR A 410 -13.81 13.59 20.54
CA THR A 410 -13.15 14.83 21.00
C THR A 410 -11.73 14.58 21.48
N GLY A 411 -11.11 13.46 21.09
CA GLY A 411 -9.71 13.17 21.38
C GLY A 411 -9.00 12.57 20.19
N ASP A 412 -8.18 13.38 19.51
CA ASP A 412 -7.20 12.97 18.48
C ASP A 412 -7.76 12.64 17.10
N SER A 413 -8.58 13.58 16.67
CA SER A 413 -8.75 13.95 15.29
C SER A 413 -7.41 14.48 14.70
N PRO A 414 -6.90 14.00 13.53
CA PRO A 414 -6.09 14.77 12.58
C PRO A 414 -6.14 16.28 12.77
N ALA A 415 -5.05 17.02 12.54
CA ALA A 415 -5.08 18.49 12.65
C ALA A 415 -6.22 19.14 11.82
N ILE A 416 -6.73 18.42 10.82
CA ILE A 416 -7.84 18.80 9.93
C ILE A 416 -9.22 18.48 10.51
N LEU A 417 -9.32 17.46 11.36
CA LEU A 417 -10.53 17.18 12.14
C LEU A 417 -10.61 18.05 13.43
N SER A 418 -9.68 18.99 13.63
CA SER A 418 -9.89 20.14 14.53
C SER A 418 -10.97 21.08 14.00
N LEU A 419 -11.34 20.96 12.72
CA LEU A 419 -12.48 21.67 12.14
C LEU A 419 -13.78 20.97 12.55
N PRO A 420 -14.79 21.72 13.00
CA PRO A 420 -16.08 21.14 13.37
C PRO A 420 -16.72 20.47 12.15
N LEU A 421 -17.21 19.25 12.35
CA LEU A 421 -18.07 18.57 11.38
C LEU A 421 -19.39 19.34 11.25
N ALA A 422 -19.85 19.53 10.02
CA ALA A 422 -21.09 20.25 9.72
C ALA A 422 -22.32 19.64 10.42
N ASN A 423 -22.46 18.31 10.37
CA ASN A 423 -23.56 17.54 10.96
C ASN A 423 -23.29 16.03 10.88
N ASP A 424 -24.26 15.23 11.36
CA ASP A 424 -24.18 13.77 11.40
C ASP A 424 -24.00 13.13 10.00
N SER A 425 -24.58 13.70 8.93
CA SER A 425 -24.42 13.17 7.57
C SER A 425 -23.03 13.47 6.99
N ALA A 426 -22.38 14.57 7.38
CA ALA A 426 -20.98 14.82 7.06
C ALA A 426 -20.05 13.78 7.71
N LEU A 427 -20.28 13.43 8.98
CA LEU A 427 -19.53 12.39 9.66
C LEU A 427 -19.68 11.03 8.96
N VAL A 428 -20.93 10.64 8.66
CA VAL A 428 -21.23 9.38 7.97
C VAL A 428 -20.56 9.32 6.59
N ALA A 429 -20.59 10.42 5.82
CA ALA A 429 -19.95 10.47 4.51
C ALA A 429 -18.43 10.30 4.57
N VAL A 430 -17.78 10.92 5.57
CA VAL A 430 -16.33 10.80 5.78
C VAL A 430 -15.97 9.37 6.17
N GLU A 431 -16.71 8.81 7.12
CA GLU A 431 -16.40 7.49 7.68
C GLU A 431 -16.68 6.35 6.68
N PHE A 432 -17.77 6.46 5.93
CA PHE A 432 -18.04 5.53 4.83
C PHE A 432 -16.92 5.51 3.81
N GLN A 433 -16.46 6.68 3.36
CA GLN A 433 -15.35 6.76 2.41
C GLN A 433 -14.07 6.22 3.03
N ARG A 434 -13.79 6.50 4.31
CA ARG A 434 -12.63 5.93 5.05
C ARG A 434 -12.61 4.41 4.93
N GLN A 435 -13.71 3.75 5.27
CA GLN A 435 -13.86 2.30 5.21
C GLN A 435 -13.85 1.77 3.78
N LEU A 436 -14.61 2.39 2.85
CA LEU A 436 -14.74 1.93 1.48
C LEU A 436 -13.40 1.92 0.74
N PHE A 437 -12.57 2.94 0.95
CA PHE A 437 -11.28 3.09 0.27
C PHE A 437 -10.09 2.76 1.20
N GLY A 438 -10.30 1.88 2.17
CA GLY A 438 -9.28 1.28 3.02
C GLY A 438 -9.40 -0.24 2.97
N ILE A 439 -8.34 -0.96 3.34
CA ILE A 439 -8.30 -2.44 3.30
C ILE A 439 -9.15 -3.14 4.39
N GLY A 440 -10.08 -2.44 5.04
CA GLY A 440 -10.96 -3.01 6.06
C GLY A 440 -10.33 -3.25 7.44
N VAL A 441 -9.12 -2.74 7.68
CA VAL A 441 -8.44 -2.86 8.96
C VAL A 441 -8.77 -1.67 9.87
N GLU A 442 -9.30 -1.95 11.05
CA GLU A 442 -9.57 -0.98 12.10
C GLU A 442 -8.51 -1.04 13.20
N LEU A 443 -7.75 0.04 13.36
CA LEU A 443 -6.71 0.18 14.37
C LEU A 443 -7.18 1.06 15.52
N SER A 444 -7.07 0.54 16.74
CA SER A 444 -7.27 1.33 17.95
C SER A 444 -6.23 2.45 18.06
N LYS A 445 -6.54 3.48 18.87
CA LYS A 445 -5.61 4.56 19.20
C LYS A 445 -4.28 4.04 19.77
N ALA A 446 -4.33 3.02 20.61
CA ALA A 446 -3.15 2.41 21.20
C ALA A 446 -2.28 1.72 20.13
N GLN A 447 -2.89 0.97 19.21
CA GLN A 447 -2.18 0.35 18.08
C GLN A 447 -1.53 1.40 17.18
N ARG A 448 -2.27 2.45 16.78
CA ARG A 448 -1.69 3.56 16.01
C ARG A 448 -0.52 4.21 16.72
N SER A 449 -0.65 4.50 18.02
CA SER A 449 0.44 5.09 18.83
C SER A 449 1.69 4.20 18.86
N ALA A 450 1.52 2.88 19.02
CA ALA A 450 2.62 1.91 19.02
C ALA A 450 3.33 1.82 17.66
N ILE A 451 2.56 1.85 16.56
CA ILE A 451 3.10 1.91 15.18
C ILE A 451 3.93 3.18 14.98
N MET A 452 3.42 4.32 15.46
CA MET A 452 4.12 5.62 15.41
C MET A 452 5.39 5.68 16.28
N GLY A 453 5.71 4.63 17.04
CA GLY A 453 6.89 4.57 17.90
C GLY A 453 6.76 5.37 19.19
N ALA A 454 5.54 5.79 19.56
CA ALA A 454 5.30 6.40 20.86
C ALA A 454 5.25 5.32 21.95
N SER A 455 5.92 5.57 23.08
CA SER A 455 5.87 4.69 24.25
C SER A 455 4.45 4.69 24.82
N VAL A 456 3.66 3.66 24.51
CA VAL A 456 2.37 3.46 25.19
C VAL A 456 2.67 2.91 26.58
N VAL A 457 2.67 3.79 27.59
CA VAL A 457 2.52 3.34 28.98
C VAL A 457 1.09 2.85 29.11
N LEU A 458 0.89 1.55 28.90
CA LEU A 458 -0.33 0.88 29.34
C LEU A 458 -0.34 1.01 30.88
N ARG A 459 -1.09 1.99 31.41
CA ARG A 459 -1.44 1.97 32.83
C ARG A 459 -2.23 0.70 33.06
N SER A 460 -1.56 -0.33 33.58
CA SER A 460 -2.21 -1.52 34.12
C SER A 460 -3.29 -1.04 35.09
N GLN A 461 -4.55 -1.25 34.73
CA GLN A 461 -5.64 -1.11 35.70
C GLN A 461 -5.37 -2.09 36.84
N SER A 462 -5.57 -1.59 38.06
CA SER A 462 -5.20 -2.16 39.36
C SER A 462 -5.20 -3.69 39.43
N TYR A 463 -4.03 -4.27 39.70
CA TYR A 463 -4.01 -5.42 40.61
C TYR A 463 -4.44 -4.90 41.98
N GLY A 464 -5.51 -5.48 42.52
CA GLY A 464 -5.94 -5.25 43.88
C GLY A 464 -4.81 -5.53 44.87
N ASN A 465 -4.87 -4.83 46.00
CA ASN A 465 -4.00 -4.98 47.15
C ASN A 465 -3.68 -6.44 47.49
N ASP A 466 -2.49 -6.58 48.08
CA ASP A 466 -1.87 -7.78 48.64
C ASP A 466 -1.18 -8.71 47.64
N THR A 467 0.09 -8.42 47.38
CA THR A 467 1.18 -9.37 47.66
C THR A 467 2.53 -8.65 47.57
N SER A 468 3.31 -8.77 48.63
CA SER A 468 4.69 -8.28 48.75
C SER A 468 5.56 -8.76 47.59
N LEU A 469 6.25 -7.84 46.93
CA LEU A 469 7.34 -8.14 46.00
C LEU A 469 8.52 -8.75 46.78
N PRO A 470 9.18 -9.81 46.28
CA PRO A 470 10.46 -10.24 46.82
C PRO A 470 11.58 -9.30 46.35
N ASP A 471 12.49 -8.98 47.28
CA ASP A 471 13.70 -8.21 47.03
C ASP A 471 14.61 -8.92 46.01
N PHE A 472 15.09 -8.15 45.02
CA PHE A 472 16.27 -8.44 44.22
C PHE A 472 17.22 -7.24 44.29
#